data_AF-A0A4U0TMV0-F1
#
_entry.id   AF-A0A4U0TMV0-F1
#
_cell.length_a   1.000
_cell.length_b   1.000
_cell.length_c   1.000
_cell.angle_alpha   90.00
_cell.angle_beta   90.00
_cell.angle_gamma   90.00
#
_symmetry.space_group_name_H-M   'P 1'
#
loop_
_entity.id
_entity.type
_entity.pdbx_description
1 polymer ?
#
loop_
_entity_poly.entity_id
_entity_poly.type
_entity_poly.pdbx_seq_one_letter_code
_entity_poly.pdbx_strand_id
1 'polypeptide(L)'
;MAAGVDFIRFDSDMDTSSTEDVVTEWNTEVQFSGDEDGLSRDVYYWMGKKYFVCVLAQHIAITASAPTSIIDMDSKVEAAQRHYPFTDHLRLMQDQAGPSLPSNFDHTYSGDYEGLMVCIGRNVLGGSRRSKKMMVQSLLLRPAVPGSDTPPDGYADPTLAQFAVALKEKGDAMGTSPLYEVKTLRQYPALFRATVSLQGRSFDGEGSTKKHARHEAAKKACRGMGVVPA
;
A
#
# COMPACT_ATOMS: atom_id res chain seq x y z
N MET A 1 -1.02 -0.33 -34.03
CA MET A 1 -2.48 -0.12 -33.87
C MET A 1 -2.77 -0.14 -32.38
N ALA A 2 -3.14 0.99 -31.80
CA ALA A 2 -3.39 1.11 -30.38
C ALA A 2 -4.78 0.55 -30.07
N ALA A 3 -4.84 -0.66 -29.52
CA ALA A 3 -6.06 -1.18 -28.93
C ALA A 3 -6.38 -0.31 -27.71
N GLY A 4 -7.43 0.51 -27.81
CA GLY A 4 -7.99 1.24 -26.69
C GLY A 4 -8.56 0.21 -25.72
N VAL A 5 -7.79 -0.11 -24.67
CA VAL A 5 -8.28 -0.93 -23.58
C VAL A 5 -9.30 -0.08 -22.83
N ASP A 6 -10.57 -0.48 -22.87
CA ASP A 6 -11.62 0.11 -22.06
C ASP A 6 -11.20 -0.02 -20.59
N PHE A 7 -10.74 1.11 -20.06
CA PHE A 7 -10.47 1.32 -18.64
C PHE A 7 -11.77 1.11 -17.87
N ILE A 8 -11.71 0.65 -16.61
CA ILE A 8 -12.90 0.46 -15.75
C ILE A 8 -13.89 1.62 -15.98
N ARG A 9 -14.92 1.36 -16.78
CA ARG A 9 -16.09 2.19 -16.94
C ARG A 9 -16.98 1.78 -15.78
N PHE A 10 -16.87 2.51 -14.67
CA PHE A 10 -18.08 2.74 -13.88
C PHE A 10 -18.93 3.66 -14.76
N ASP A 11 -19.70 3.06 -15.67
CA ASP A 11 -20.64 3.81 -16.50
C ASP A 11 -21.53 4.61 -15.55
N SER A 12 -21.58 5.91 -15.79
CA SER A 12 -22.47 6.84 -15.11
C SER A 12 -23.91 6.72 -15.58
N ASP A 13 -24.26 5.62 -16.26
CA ASP A 13 -25.63 5.28 -16.61
C ASP A 13 -26.23 4.49 -15.44
N MET A 14 -26.20 5.11 -14.25
CA MET A 14 -27.20 4.78 -13.24
C MET A 14 -28.49 5.43 -13.71
N ASP A 15 -29.17 4.76 -14.65
CA ASP A 15 -30.54 5.08 -14.97
C ASP A 15 -31.33 5.11 -13.66
N THR A 16 -31.88 6.27 -13.33
CA THR A 16 -32.80 6.49 -12.22
C THR A 16 -34.15 5.85 -12.52
N SER A 17 -34.17 4.59 -12.93
CA SER A 17 -35.40 3.87 -13.28
C SER A 17 -35.45 2.54 -12.54
N SER A 18 -36.53 2.41 -11.76
CA SER A 18 -36.91 1.25 -10.95
C SER A 18 -36.09 1.02 -9.68
N THR A 19 -36.23 1.94 -8.74
CA THR A 19 -36.18 1.63 -7.31
C THR A 19 -37.31 0.66 -6.98
N GLU A 20 -37.08 -0.64 -7.09
CA GLU A 20 -37.80 -1.67 -6.37
C GLU A 20 -37.13 -3.02 -6.68
N ASP A 21 -36.76 -3.70 -5.60
CA ASP A 21 -36.13 -5.02 -5.52
C ASP A 21 -34.60 -5.11 -5.69
N VAL A 22 -33.99 -5.73 -4.67
CA VAL A 22 -32.55 -6.00 -4.44
C VAL A 22 -31.74 -4.89 -3.75
N VAL A 23 -32.31 -4.30 -2.69
CA VAL A 23 -31.53 -3.69 -1.59
C VAL A 23 -31.97 -4.30 -0.27
N THR A 24 -31.58 -5.54 -0.02
CA THR A 24 -31.76 -6.18 1.29
C THR A 24 -30.61 -7.15 1.54
N GLU A 25 -29.43 -6.63 1.95
CA GLU A 25 -28.56 -7.29 2.95
C GLU A 25 -27.26 -6.52 3.28
N TRP A 26 -27.28 -5.19 3.40
CA TRP A 26 -26.14 -4.48 4.00
C TRP A 26 -26.62 -3.43 5.01
N ASN A 27 -27.54 -3.84 5.91
CA ASN A 27 -27.81 -3.08 7.13
C ASN A 27 -26.74 -3.43 8.17
N THR A 28 -25.60 -2.72 8.11
CA THR A 28 -24.82 -2.47 9.31
C THR A 28 -25.21 -1.08 9.78
N GLU A 29 -25.96 -1.01 10.88
CA GLU A 29 -26.35 0.23 11.54
C GLU A 29 -25.11 1.02 11.94
N VAL A 30 -24.66 1.91 11.07
CA VAL A 30 -23.73 2.98 11.43
C VAL A 30 -24.60 4.15 11.85
N GLN A 31 -24.58 4.46 13.14
CA GLN A 31 -25.21 5.67 13.67
C GLN A 31 -24.58 6.90 13.02
N PHE A 32 -25.26 7.47 12.03
CA PHE A 32 -24.90 8.75 11.43
C PHE A 32 -25.36 9.87 12.36
N SER A 33 -24.44 10.40 13.16
CA SER A 33 -24.58 11.75 13.71
C SER A 33 -24.31 12.72 12.58
N GLY A 34 -25.35 13.43 12.16
CA GLY A 34 -25.32 14.33 11.02
C GLY A 34 -24.38 15.52 11.19
N ASP A 35 -23.81 15.92 10.06
CA ASP A 35 -23.66 17.32 9.67
C ASP A 35 -23.91 17.36 8.15
N GLU A 36 -24.84 18.21 7.74
CA GLU A 36 -25.16 18.44 6.33
C GLU A 36 -24.04 19.24 5.67
N ASP A 37 -23.12 18.56 4.96
CA ASP A 37 -22.42 19.09 3.77
C ASP A 37 -21.47 18.03 3.19
N GLY A 38 -21.84 17.47 2.04
CA GLY A 38 -20.98 16.58 1.25
C GLY A 38 -20.81 15.16 1.82
N LEU A 39 -20.50 14.21 0.92
CA LEU A 39 -20.18 12.83 1.33
C LEU A 39 -19.08 12.84 2.39
N SER A 40 -19.25 12.03 3.45
CA SER A 40 -18.27 11.92 4.53
C SER A 40 -16.88 11.54 3.98
N ARG A 41 -15.83 12.09 4.60
CA ARG A 41 -14.42 11.76 4.33
C ARG A 41 -14.16 10.24 4.32
N ASP A 42 -14.89 9.50 5.13
CA ASP A 42 -14.79 8.03 5.19
C ASP A 42 -15.30 7.36 3.91
N VAL A 43 -16.35 7.92 3.28
CA VAL A 43 -16.86 7.45 1.99
C VAL A 43 -15.83 7.68 0.90
N TYR A 44 -15.20 8.86 0.87
CA TYR A 44 -14.11 9.14 -0.07
C TYR A 44 -12.90 8.23 0.15
N TYR A 45 -12.49 8.05 1.40
CA TYR A 45 -11.39 7.15 1.74
C TYR A 45 -11.69 5.71 1.29
N TRP A 46 -12.87 5.19 1.64
CA TRP A 46 -13.29 3.83 1.29
C TRP A 46 -13.35 3.64 -0.22
N MET A 47 -14.00 4.56 -0.93
CA MET A 47 -14.12 4.50 -2.39
C MET A 47 -12.75 4.58 -3.07
N GLY A 48 -11.90 5.50 -2.63
CA GLY A 48 -10.55 5.65 -3.17
C GLY A 48 -9.69 4.42 -2.94
N LYS A 49 -9.76 3.80 -1.76
CA LYS A 49 -9.07 2.55 -1.44
C LYS A 49 -9.50 1.41 -2.36
N LYS A 50 -10.80 1.24 -2.60
CA LYS A 50 -11.31 0.20 -3.51
C LYS A 50 -10.88 0.46 -4.94
N TYR A 51 -11.04 1.70 -5.41
CA TYR A 51 -10.65 2.09 -6.76
C TYR A 51 -9.16 1.88 -7.01
N PHE A 52 -8.31 2.31 -6.08
CA PHE A 52 -6.85 2.17 -6.17
C PHE A 52 -6.42 0.72 -6.32
N VAL A 53 -6.95 -0.19 -5.49
CA VAL A 53 -6.65 -1.63 -5.56
C VAL A 53 -7.07 -2.19 -6.92
N CYS A 54 -8.27 -1.84 -7.40
CA CYS A 54 -8.77 -2.32 -8.69
C CYS A 54 -7.88 -1.86 -9.86
N VAL A 55 -7.44 -0.59 -9.87
CA VAL A 55 -6.55 -0.06 -10.91
C VAL A 55 -5.20 -0.77 -10.90
N LEU A 56 -4.62 -1.01 -9.72
CA LEU A 56 -3.35 -1.74 -9.60
C LEU A 56 -3.50 -3.20 -10.07
N ALA A 57 -4.54 -3.90 -9.62
CA ALA A 57 -4.80 -5.28 -10.04
C ALA A 57 -5.01 -5.38 -11.55
N GLN A 58 -5.77 -4.47 -12.14
CA GLN A 58 -5.97 -4.41 -13.59
C GLN A 58 -4.64 -4.15 -14.32
N HIS A 59 -3.82 -3.22 -13.85
CA HIS A 59 -2.52 -2.93 -14.46
C HIS A 59 -1.60 -4.15 -14.42
N ILE A 60 -1.50 -4.83 -13.28
CA ILE A 60 -0.69 -6.04 -13.12
C ILE A 60 -1.22 -7.16 -14.04
N ALA A 61 -2.53 -7.36 -14.10
CA ALA A 61 -3.13 -8.37 -14.97
C ALA A 61 -2.86 -8.11 -16.46
N ILE A 62 -2.89 -6.85 -16.90
CA ILE A 62 -2.63 -6.47 -18.30
C ILE A 62 -1.13 -6.57 -18.66
N THR A 63 -0.26 -6.27 -17.70
CA THR A 63 1.20 -6.26 -17.92
C THR A 63 1.86 -7.63 -17.72
N ALA A 64 1.14 -8.60 -17.13
CA ALA A 64 1.65 -9.94 -16.92
C ALA A 64 1.91 -10.66 -18.25
N SER A 65 3.15 -11.13 -18.44
CA SER A 65 3.57 -11.87 -19.64
C SER A 65 3.10 -13.32 -19.68
N ALA A 66 2.53 -13.83 -18.58
CA ALA A 66 2.09 -15.22 -18.44
C ALA A 66 0.80 -15.31 -17.60
N PRO A 67 0.02 -16.40 -17.74
CA PRO A 67 -1.15 -16.64 -16.91
C PRO A 67 -0.75 -16.59 -15.43
N THR A 68 -1.28 -15.61 -14.72
CA THR A 68 -0.95 -15.35 -13.31
C THR A 68 -1.99 -16.07 -12.45
N SER A 69 -1.54 -16.91 -11.51
CA SER A 69 -2.47 -17.53 -10.55
C SER A 69 -3.08 -16.46 -9.64
N ILE A 70 -4.24 -16.74 -9.03
CA ILE A 70 -4.89 -15.77 -8.11
C ILE A 70 -3.95 -15.40 -6.95
N ILE A 71 -3.26 -16.38 -6.37
CA ILE A 71 -2.31 -16.17 -5.26
C ILE A 71 -1.13 -15.29 -5.69
N ASP A 72 -0.65 -15.48 -6.91
CA ASP A 72 0.44 -14.67 -7.48
C ASP A 72 -0.02 -13.23 -7.81
N MET A 73 -1.28 -13.06 -8.24
CA MET A 73 -1.86 -11.72 -8.43
C MET A 73 -1.97 -10.94 -7.12
N ASP A 74 -2.51 -11.55 -6.06
CA ASP A 74 -2.64 -10.89 -4.75
C ASP A 74 -1.27 -10.48 -4.21
N SER A 75 -0.29 -11.38 -4.30
CA SER A 75 1.10 -11.11 -3.91
C SER A 75 1.71 -9.93 -4.67
N LYS A 76 1.48 -9.87 -5.99
CA LYS A 76 1.95 -8.76 -6.85
C LYS A 76 1.24 -7.45 -6.52
N VAL A 77 -0.07 -7.47 -6.25
CA VAL A 77 -0.82 -6.29 -5.83
C VAL A 77 -0.30 -5.76 -4.51
N GLU A 78 -0.11 -6.63 -3.51
CA GLU A 78 0.46 -6.25 -2.22
C GLU A 78 1.87 -5.66 -2.36
N ALA A 79 2.72 -6.28 -3.18
CA ALA A 79 4.07 -5.79 -3.46
C ALA A 79 4.03 -4.41 -4.13
N ALA A 80 3.17 -4.21 -5.13
CA ALA A 80 2.99 -2.93 -5.81
C ALA A 80 2.48 -1.85 -4.85
N GLN A 81 1.50 -2.17 -4.01
CA GLN A 81 1.01 -1.25 -2.98
C GLN A 81 2.08 -0.86 -1.97
N ARG A 82 2.98 -1.79 -1.61
CA ARG A 82 4.03 -1.51 -0.62
C ARG A 82 5.00 -0.44 -1.09
N HIS A 83 5.46 -0.59 -2.34
CA HIS A 83 6.48 0.25 -2.97
C HIS A 83 5.87 1.46 -3.71
N TYR A 84 4.55 1.63 -3.65
CA TYR A 84 3.88 2.73 -4.32
C TYR A 84 4.33 4.08 -3.75
N PRO A 85 4.66 5.08 -4.59
CA PRO A 85 5.14 6.38 -4.15
C PRO A 85 3.97 7.29 -3.72
N PHE A 86 3.32 6.97 -2.59
CA PHE A 86 2.12 7.67 -2.11
C PHE A 86 2.35 9.16 -1.90
N THR A 87 3.44 9.54 -1.24
CA THR A 87 3.80 10.94 -0.96
C THR A 87 3.89 11.77 -2.24
N ASP A 88 4.67 11.27 -3.21
CA ASP A 88 4.88 11.98 -4.47
C ASP A 88 3.61 12.06 -5.30
N HIS A 89 2.72 11.08 -5.17
CA HIS A 89 1.48 11.07 -5.92
C HIS A 89 0.44 11.99 -5.30
N LEU A 90 0.35 12.00 -3.97
CA LEU A 90 -0.50 12.94 -3.25
C LEU A 90 -0.12 14.39 -3.60
N ARG A 91 1.17 14.73 -3.58
CA ARG A 91 1.66 16.05 -4.00
C ARG A 91 1.26 16.40 -5.43
N LEU A 92 1.48 15.49 -6.37
CA LEU A 92 1.08 15.68 -7.77
C LEU A 92 -0.43 15.94 -7.90
N MET A 93 -1.27 15.18 -7.20
CA MET A 93 -2.72 15.36 -7.25
C MET A 93 -3.15 16.70 -6.63
N GLN A 94 -2.48 17.13 -5.56
CA GLN A 94 -2.70 18.45 -4.95
C GLN A 94 -2.33 19.58 -5.92
N ASP A 95 -1.17 19.48 -6.58
CA ASP A 95 -0.72 20.47 -7.57
C ASP A 95 -1.68 20.57 -8.78
N GLN A 96 -2.25 19.42 -9.20
CA GLN A 96 -3.18 19.35 -10.33
C GLN A 96 -4.60 19.80 -10.00
N ALA A 97 -5.03 19.70 -8.74
CA ALA A 97 -6.40 20.02 -8.32
C ALA A 97 -6.63 21.52 -8.01
N GLY A 98 -5.57 22.33 -7.98
CA GLY A 98 -5.67 23.76 -7.64
C GLY A 98 -6.18 24.01 -6.20
N PRO A 99 -6.61 25.23 -5.85
CA PRO A 99 -7.00 25.64 -4.48
C PRO A 99 -8.28 24.98 -3.93
N SER A 100 -8.79 23.91 -4.56
CA SER A 100 -10.07 23.26 -4.25
C SER A 100 -9.96 22.08 -3.27
N LEU A 101 -8.75 21.68 -2.88
CA LEU A 101 -8.53 20.75 -1.78
C LEU A 101 -8.46 21.54 -0.47
N PRO A 102 -9.35 21.27 0.51
CA PRO A 102 -9.21 21.88 1.82
C PRO A 102 -7.84 21.49 2.39
N SER A 103 -7.05 22.51 2.72
CA SER A 103 -5.72 22.42 3.34
C SER A 103 -5.75 21.69 4.69
N ASN A 104 -6.94 21.55 5.27
CA ASN A 104 -7.16 20.99 6.59
C ASN A 104 -7.56 19.51 6.45
N PHE A 105 -6.61 18.68 6.01
CA PHE A 105 -6.71 17.26 6.33
C PHE A 105 -6.48 17.13 7.83
N ASP A 106 -7.59 17.12 8.58
CA ASP A 106 -7.58 16.94 10.03
C ASP A 106 -6.71 15.73 10.39
N HIS A 107 -5.84 15.91 11.40
CA HIS A 107 -4.64 15.12 11.70
C HIS A 107 -4.93 13.68 12.19
N THR A 108 -6.19 13.28 12.22
CA THR A 108 -6.65 11.95 12.64
C THR A 108 -6.23 10.84 11.68
N TYR A 109 -5.99 11.15 10.40
CA TYR A 109 -5.48 10.24 9.37
C TYR A 109 -4.14 10.76 8.84
N SER A 110 -3.06 10.54 9.60
CA SER A 110 -1.78 11.24 9.47
C SER A 110 -0.82 10.76 8.35
N GLY A 111 -1.27 9.96 7.38
CA GLY A 111 -0.41 9.36 6.37
C GLY A 111 -0.68 9.83 4.93
N ASP A 112 0.39 9.88 4.12
CA ASP A 112 0.32 10.16 2.68
C ASP A 112 -0.57 9.17 1.91
N TYR A 113 -0.72 7.96 2.44
CA TYR A 113 -1.62 6.93 1.90
C TYR A 113 -3.08 7.37 2.01
N GLU A 114 -3.53 7.70 3.22
CA GLU A 114 -4.91 8.07 3.53
C GLU A 114 -5.31 9.34 2.77
N GLY A 115 -4.41 10.33 2.75
CA GLY A 115 -4.60 11.55 1.95
C GLY A 115 -4.79 11.24 0.47
N LEU A 116 -3.97 10.34 -0.11
CA LEU A 116 -4.12 9.92 -1.50
C LEU A 116 -5.46 9.20 -1.73
N MET A 117 -5.85 8.28 -0.85
CA MET A 117 -7.11 7.54 -1.00
C MET A 117 -8.31 8.50 -0.99
N VAL A 118 -8.34 9.47 -0.09
CA VAL A 118 -9.40 10.49 -0.06
C VAL A 118 -9.42 11.30 -1.37
N CYS A 119 -8.25 11.71 -1.88
CA CYS A 119 -8.15 12.45 -3.14
C CYS A 119 -8.68 11.63 -4.33
N ILE A 120 -8.32 10.35 -4.40
CA ILE A 120 -8.81 9.43 -5.43
C ILE A 120 -10.33 9.30 -5.31
N GLY A 121 -10.87 8.98 -4.13
CA GLY A 121 -12.30 8.78 -3.93
C GLY A 121 -13.14 10.01 -4.28
N ARG A 122 -12.68 11.21 -3.89
CA ARG A 122 -13.33 12.46 -4.29
C ARG A 122 -13.33 12.65 -5.80
N ASN A 123 -12.23 12.30 -6.49
CA ASN A 123 -12.16 12.38 -7.94
C ASN A 123 -13.07 11.35 -8.63
N VAL A 124 -13.17 10.15 -8.09
CA VAL A 124 -14.05 9.08 -8.60
C VAL A 124 -15.52 9.50 -8.49
N LEU A 125 -15.94 10.02 -7.34
CA LEU A 125 -17.35 10.35 -7.08
C LEU A 125 -17.79 11.68 -7.70
N GLY A 126 -16.95 12.71 -7.66
CA GLY A 126 -17.34 14.07 -8.09
C GLY A 126 -16.39 14.74 -9.09
N GLY A 127 -15.35 14.06 -9.55
CA GLY A 127 -14.38 14.64 -10.49
C GLY A 127 -14.91 14.77 -11.92
N SER A 128 -14.43 15.77 -12.65
CA SER A 128 -14.72 15.91 -14.08
C SER A 128 -14.13 14.74 -14.88
N ARG A 129 -14.69 14.46 -16.07
CA ARG A 129 -14.16 13.41 -16.98
C ARG A 129 -12.67 13.59 -17.28
N ARG A 130 -12.21 14.84 -17.43
CA ARG A 130 -10.80 15.19 -17.62
C ARG A 130 -9.98 14.84 -16.38
N SER A 131 -10.46 15.19 -15.20
CA SER A 131 -9.80 14.91 -13.92
C SER A 131 -9.65 13.40 -13.69
N LYS A 132 -10.72 12.62 -13.92
CA LYS A 132 -10.70 11.16 -13.80
C LYS A 132 -9.66 10.53 -14.72
N LYS A 133 -9.58 11.00 -15.98
CA LYS A 133 -8.59 10.52 -16.96
C LYS A 133 -7.14 10.83 -16.53
N MET A 134 -6.88 12.03 -16.03
CA MET A 134 -5.56 12.42 -15.52
C MET A 134 -5.17 11.59 -14.29
N MET A 135 -6.09 11.38 -13.36
CA MET A 135 -5.89 10.54 -12.17
C MET A 135 -5.51 9.12 -12.56
N VAL A 136 -6.30 8.47 -13.43
CA VAL A 136 -6.00 7.13 -13.94
C VAL A 136 -4.62 7.07 -14.59
N GLN A 137 -4.29 8.02 -15.45
CA GLN A 137 -2.99 8.04 -16.11
C GLN A 137 -1.85 8.17 -15.10
N SER A 138 -2.02 8.99 -14.06
CA SER A 138 -1.02 9.15 -13.00
C SER A 138 -0.87 7.90 -12.12
N LEU A 139 -1.93 7.13 -11.90
CA LEU A 139 -1.91 5.85 -11.19
C LEU A 139 -1.12 4.78 -11.94
N LEU A 140 -1.22 4.77 -13.28
CA LEU A 140 -0.59 3.77 -14.14
C LEU A 140 0.86 4.05 -14.50
N LEU A 141 1.28 5.32 -14.51
CA LEU A 141 2.65 5.70 -14.82
C LEU A 141 3.61 5.54 -13.63
N ARG A 142 3.08 5.23 -12.44
CA ARG A 142 3.81 5.23 -11.17
C ARG A 142 4.01 3.90 -10.45
N PRO A 143 3.52 2.73 -10.87
CA PRO A 143 3.95 1.52 -10.22
C PRO A 143 5.42 1.33 -10.61
N ALA A 144 6.31 1.73 -9.70
CA ALA A 144 7.64 1.17 -9.61
C ALA A 144 7.43 -0.31 -9.27
N VAL A 145 7.13 -1.12 -10.28
CA VAL A 145 7.31 -2.56 -10.19
C VAL A 145 8.83 -2.71 -10.18
N PRO A 146 9.48 -3.04 -9.05
CA PRO A 146 10.85 -3.49 -9.14
C PRO A 146 10.78 -4.75 -9.98
N GLY A 147 11.42 -4.75 -11.15
CA GLY A 147 11.75 -5.99 -11.84
C GLY A 147 12.64 -6.79 -10.90
N SER A 148 12.03 -7.68 -10.13
CA SER A 148 12.71 -8.50 -9.15
C SER A 148 11.77 -9.64 -8.81
N ASP A 149 12.20 -10.85 -9.18
CA ASP A 149 11.70 -12.15 -8.74
C ASP A 149 11.88 -12.34 -7.21
N THR A 150 11.53 -11.31 -6.43
CA THR A 150 11.49 -11.38 -4.98
C THR A 150 10.24 -12.16 -4.60
N PRO A 151 10.38 -13.31 -3.91
CA PRO A 151 9.25 -14.14 -3.50
C PRO A 151 8.21 -13.34 -2.71
N PRO A 152 6.93 -13.73 -2.76
CA PRO A 152 5.89 -13.15 -1.93
C PRO A 152 6.30 -13.19 -0.45
N ASP A 153 6.41 -12.02 0.19
CA ASP A 153 6.79 -11.84 1.61
C ASP A 153 5.81 -12.46 2.63
N GLY A 154 4.83 -13.24 2.18
CA GLY A 154 3.94 -14.07 3.01
C GLY A 154 4.55 -15.43 3.39
N TYR A 155 5.52 -15.93 2.62
CA TYR A 155 6.35 -17.02 3.10
C TYR A 155 7.44 -16.38 3.94
N ALA A 156 7.34 -16.53 5.26
CA ALA A 156 8.50 -16.37 6.12
C ALA A 156 9.54 -17.36 5.59
N ASP A 157 10.43 -16.88 4.71
CA ASP A 157 11.50 -17.68 4.17
C ASP A 157 12.22 -18.28 5.39
N PRO A 158 12.16 -19.60 5.60
CA PRO A 158 12.66 -20.22 6.82
C PRO A 158 14.15 -19.91 7.02
N THR A 159 14.84 -19.53 5.94
CA THR A 159 16.22 -19.05 5.97
C THR A 159 16.38 -17.69 6.66
N LEU A 160 15.39 -16.81 6.60
CA LEU A 160 15.42 -15.49 7.24
C LEU A 160 15.46 -15.57 8.77
N ALA A 161 14.79 -16.58 9.34
CA ALA A 161 14.85 -16.84 10.77
C ALA A 161 16.26 -17.31 11.21
N GLN A 162 16.98 -18.04 10.37
CA GLN A 162 18.33 -18.52 10.66
C GLN A 162 19.31 -17.34 10.85
N PHE A 163 19.14 -16.25 10.11
CA PHE A 163 19.96 -15.05 10.31
C PHE A 163 19.74 -14.43 11.70
N ALA A 164 18.51 -14.42 12.21
CA ALA A 164 18.24 -13.91 13.55
C ALA A 164 18.88 -14.78 14.65
N VAL A 165 18.90 -16.10 14.46
CA VAL A 165 19.59 -17.05 15.35
C VAL A 165 21.10 -16.84 15.30
N ALA A 166 21.70 -16.83 14.10
CA ALA A 166 23.13 -16.65 13.92
C ALA A 166 23.63 -15.30 14.47
N LEU A 167 22.81 -14.24 14.34
CA LEU A 167 23.12 -12.93 14.91
C LEU A 167 23.15 -12.96 16.43
N LYS A 168 22.22 -13.70 17.05
CA LYS A 168 22.16 -13.89 18.50
C LYS A 168 23.38 -14.68 18.98
N GLU A 169 23.68 -15.82 18.35
CA GLU A 169 24.84 -16.66 18.69
C GLU A 169 26.15 -15.87 18.60
N LYS A 170 26.31 -15.06 17.54
CA LYS A 170 27.49 -14.18 17.43
C LYS A 170 27.52 -13.14 18.54
N GLY A 171 26.39 -12.55 18.90
CA GLY A 171 26.29 -11.66 20.05
C GLY A 171 26.76 -12.35 21.33
N ASP A 172 26.18 -13.50 21.64
CA ASP A 172 26.49 -14.29 22.84
C ASP A 172 27.98 -14.66 22.89
N ALA A 173 28.58 -15.08 21.76
CA ALA A 173 30.01 -15.35 21.65
C ALA A 173 30.91 -14.12 21.88
N MET A 174 30.39 -12.92 21.64
CA MET A 174 31.08 -11.63 21.85
C MET A 174 30.72 -10.99 23.21
N GLY A 175 29.91 -11.65 24.04
CA GLY A 175 29.46 -11.12 25.34
C GLY A 175 28.52 -9.91 25.22
N THR A 176 27.81 -9.76 24.10
CA THR A 176 26.89 -8.63 23.86
C THR A 176 25.60 -9.12 23.18
N SER A 177 24.45 -8.48 23.40
CA SER A 177 23.20 -8.92 22.76
C SER A 177 22.73 -7.91 21.69
N PRO A 178 22.22 -8.39 20.53
CA PRO A 178 21.67 -7.51 19.52
C PRO A 178 20.41 -6.80 20.03
N LEU A 179 20.41 -5.46 19.95
CA LEU A 179 19.28 -4.63 20.34
C LEU A 179 18.39 -4.36 19.14
N TYR A 180 17.09 -4.63 19.28
CA TYR A 180 16.11 -4.38 18.22
C TYR A 180 15.16 -3.25 18.61
N GLU A 181 15.09 -2.23 17.76
CA GLU A 181 14.05 -1.20 17.80
C GLU A 181 13.10 -1.42 16.61
N VAL A 182 11.78 -1.32 16.81
CA VAL A 182 10.80 -1.47 15.73
C VAL A 182 9.89 -0.26 15.70
N LYS A 183 9.81 0.39 14.54
CA LYS A 183 8.92 1.53 14.27
C LYS A 183 7.88 1.14 13.24
N THR A 184 6.64 1.54 13.48
CA THR A 184 5.57 1.47 12.47
C THR A 184 5.74 2.68 11.56
N LEU A 185 6.03 2.47 10.27
CA LEU A 185 6.12 3.54 9.29
C LEU A 185 4.75 3.87 8.68
N ARG A 186 3.92 2.84 8.46
CA ARG A 186 2.58 2.99 7.89
C ARG A 186 1.64 1.92 8.46
N GLN A 187 0.42 2.32 8.81
CA GLN A 187 -0.59 1.37 9.32
C GLN A 187 -1.22 0.56 8.18
N TYR A 188 -1.49 1.18 7.03
CA TYR A 188 -2.01 0.49 5.85
C TYR A 188 -1.47 1.05 4.52
N PRO A 189 -1.05 0.21 3.57
CA PRO A 189 -0.66 -1.19 3.80
C PRO A 189 0.48 -1.22 4.82
N ALA A 190 0.44 -2.17 5.75
CA ALA A 190 1.31 -2.19 6.90
C ALA A 190 2.78 -2.17 6.48
N LEU A 191 3.56 -1.26 7.06
CA LEU A 191 4.99 -1.16 6.83
C LEU A 191 5.68 -0.87 8.16
N PHE A 192 6.59 -1.74 8.53
CA PHE A 192 7.40 -1.65 9.74
C PHE A 192 8.86 -1.55 9.35
N ARG A 193 9.63 -0.76 10.10
CA ARG A 193 11.09 -0.74 10.06
C ARG A 193 11.60 -1.30 11.37
N ALA A 194 12.52 -2.26 11.30
CA ALA A 194 13.28 -2.74 12.44
C ALA A 194 14.74 -2.32 12.28
N THR A 195 15.31 -1.75 13.32
CA THR A 195 16.73 -1.42 13.40
C THR A 195 17.38 -2.39 14.39
N VAL A 196 18.40 -3.13 13.94
CA VAL A 196 19.21 -3.97 14.83
C VAL A 196 20.55 -3.32 15.07
N SER A 197 20.96 -3.22 16.34
CA SER A 197 22.24 -2.65 16.74
C SER A 197 23.10 -3.68 17.47
N LEU A 198 24.33 -3.89 17.00
CA LEU A 198 25.33 -4.77 17.62
C LEU A 198 26.72 -4.15 17.45
N GLN A 199 27.49 -4.08 18.54
CA GLN A 199 28.85 -3.50 18.54
C GLN A 199 28.96 -2.10 17.90
N GLY A 200 28.00 -1.21 18.19
CA GLY A 200 27.99 0.15 17.64
C GLY A 200 27.66 0.23 16.15
N ARG A 201 27.31 -0.88 15.50
CA ARG A 201 26.81 -0.92 14.12
C ARG A 201 25.30 -1.13 14.13
N SER A 202 24.60 -0.41 13.26
CA SER A 202 23.14 -0.50 13.13
C SER A 202 22.74 -0.82 11.70
N PHE A 203 21.72 -1.67 11.55
CA PHE A 203 21.20 -2.10 10.25
C PHE A 203 19.68 -2.09 10.25
N ASP A 204 19.09 -1.59 9.16
CA ASP A 204 17.65 -1.42 9.03
C ASP A 204 17.03 -2.44 8.07
N GLY A 205 15.98 -3.11 8.52
CA GLY A 205 15.11 -3.98 7.72
C GLY A 205 13.68 -3.45 7.70
N GLU A 206 12.98 -3.64 6.58
CA GLU A 206 11.57 -3.26 6.45
C GLU A 206 10.71 -4.49 6.13
N GLY A 207 9.43 -4.45 6.49
CA GLY A 207 8.52 -5.56 6.22
C GLY A 207 7.06 -5.24 6.51
N SER A 208 6.17 -6.07 5.97
CA SER A 208 4.71 -6.00 6.21
C SER A 208 4.31 -6.41 7.63
N THR A 209 5.20 -7.09 8.35
CA THR A 209 5.04 -7.43 9.76
C THR A 209 6.29 -7.05 10.55
N LYS A 210 6.12 -6.78 11.85
CA LYS A 210 7.26 -6.53 12.76
C LYS A 210 8.28 -7.68 12.73
N LYS A 211 7.80 -8.93 12.59
CA LYS A 211 8.63 -10.13 12.50
C LYS A 211 9.48 -10.12 11.23
N HIS A 212 8.85 -9.87 10.07
CA HIS A 212 9.55 -9.81 8.79
C HIS A 212 10.61 -8.70 8.79
N ALA A 213 10.25 -7.49 9.26
CA ALA A 213 11.19 -6.37 9.36
C ALA A 213 12.42 -6.72 10.23
N ARG A 214 12.23 -7.41 11.36
CA ARG A 214 13.33 -7.89 12.21
C ARG A 214 14.23 -8.89 11.51
N HIS A 215 13.65 -9.84 10.78
CA HIS A 215 14.45 -10.83 10.07
C HIS A 215 15.28 -10.19 8.94
N GLU A 216 14.70 -9.25 8.19
CA GLU A 216 15.43 -8.50 7.17
C GLU A 216 16.55 -7.64 7.79
N ALA A 217 16.32 -7.03 8.96
CA ALA A 217 17.35 -6.30 9.69
C ALA A 217 18.49 -7.25 10.11
N ALA A 218 18.15 -8.44 10.62
CA ALA A 218 19.13 -9.45 11.03
C ALA A 218 19.96 -9.96 9.86
N LYS A 219 19.33 -10.24 8.71
CA LYS A 219 20.01 -10.64 7.47
C LYS A 219 21.03 -9.60 7.03
N LYS A 220 20.65 -8.32 7.01
CA LYS A 220 21.56 -7.23 6.67
C LYS A 220 22.70 -7.09 7.68
N ALA A 221 22.43 -7.26 8.97
CA ALA A 221 23.45 -7.24 10.01
C ALA A 221 24.44 -8.40 9.88
N CYS A 222 23.97 -9.63 9.65
CA CYS A 222 24.81 -10.79 9.40
C CYS A 222 25.72 -10.56 8.18
N ARG A 223 25.17 -10.08 7.06
CA ARG A 223 25.98 -9.71 5.88
C ARG A 223 27.02 -8.64 6.19
N GLY A 224 26.61 -7.57 6.88
CA GLY A 224 27.51 -6.49 7.26
C GLY A 224 28.63 -6.93 8.21
N MET A 225 28.40 -7.97 9.00
CA MET A 225 29.35 -8.49 10.00
C MET A 225 30.04 -9.79 9.58
N GLY A 226 29.86 -10.26 8.34
CA GLY A 226 30.45 -11.50 7.83
C GLY A 226 29.98 -12.75 8.58
N VAL A 227 28.73 -12.77 9.04
CA VAL A 227 28.10 -13.93 9.71
C VAL A 227 27.32 -14.73 8.67
N VAL A 228 27.59 -16.02 8.60
CA VAL A 228 26.85 -16.95 7.76
C VAL A 228 26.02 -17.84 8.68
N PRO A 229 24.69 -17.90 8.52
CA PRO A 229 23.87 -18.87 9.24
C PRO A 229 24.29 -20.30 8.86
N ALA A 230 24.28 -21.20 9.84
CA ALA A 230 24.59 -22.61 9.66
C ALA A 230 23.50 -23.35 8.87
#